data_AF-A0A6J8CYJ2-F1
#
_entry.id   AF-A0A6J8CYJ2-F1
#
_cell.length_a   1.000
_cell.length_b   1.000
_cell.length_c   1.000
_cell.angle_alpha   90.00
_cell.angle_beta   90.00
_cell.angle_gamma   90.00
#
_symmetry.space_group_name_H-M   'P 1'
#
loop_
_entity.id
_entity.type
_entity.pdbx_description
1 polymer ?
#
loop_
_entity_poly.entity_id
_entity_poly.type
_entity_poly.pdbx_seq_one_letter_code
_entity_poly.pdbx_strand_id
1 'polypeptide(L)'
;MALPKLFRKTQVRFSAKDDLNLLKEVLAENSYKDETKWEAVAQNVKENVDKVFNVTSRRVRERTQLLLQQFQKEKYEALKSEGATVTPSKITKIKGNESIMSYLKEKCDVEKDIKMAEVNLRKEELKLERERFEMEREERKQNIENKKQQQLLLMELIKTVKKS
;
A
#
# COMPACT_ATOMS: atom_id res chain seq x y z
N MET A 1 -28.62 30.12 -36.94
CA MET A 1 -28.72 29.06 -35.91
C MET A 1 -27.33 28.49 -35.70
N ALA A 2 -26.75 28.62 -34.51
CA ALA A 2 -25.43 28.06 -34.21
C ALA A 2 -25.57 26.59 -33.78
N LEU A 3 -24.80 25.70 -34.42
CA LEU A 3 -24.75 24.28 -34.05
C LEU A 3 -24.18 24.12 -32.62
N PRO A 4 -24.72 23.21 -31.79
CA PRO A 4 -24.21 23.00 -30.45
C PRO A 4 -22.77 22.50 -30.50
N LYS A 5 -21.89 23.13 -29.71
CA LYS A 5 -20.50 22.70 -29.55
C LYS A 5 -20.50 21.25 -29.07
N LEU A 6 -20.01 20.33 -29.90
CA LEU A 6 -19.79 18.94 -29.52
C LEU A 6 -18.92 18.92 -28.25
N PHE A 7 -19.51 18.51 -27.12
CA PHE A 7 -18.77 18.28 -25.88
C PHE A 7 -17.58 17.36 -26.20
N ARG A 8 -16.36 17.90 -26.11
CA ARG A 8 -15.15 17.08 -26.27
C ARG A 8 -15.19 16.01 -25.19
N LYS A 9 -15.31 14.74 -25.61
CA LYS A 9 -15.30 13.59 -24.71
C LYS A 9 -14.03 13.66 -23.86
N THR A 10 -14.18 13.89 -22.55
CA THR A 10 -13.07 13.98 -21.60
C THR A 10 -12.24 12.70 -21.68
N GLN A 11 -10.93 12.82 -21.84
CA GLN A 11 -10.04 11.67 -21.90
C GLN A 11 -10.12 10.90 -20.57
N VAL A 12 -10.62 9.66 -20.62
CA VAL A 12 -10.71 8.76 -19.46
C VAL A 12 -9.33 8.58 -18.83
N ARG A 13 -9.21 8.88 -17.54
CA ARG A 13 -8.06 8.53 -16.70
C ARG A 13 -8.46 7.36 -15.80
N PHE A 14 -7.85 6.20 -16.03
CA PHE A 14 -7.96 5.05 -15.13
C PHE A 14 -7.26 5.37 -13.81
N SER A 15 -7.92 5.11 -12.71
CA SER A 15 -7.29 5.04 -11.38
C SER A 15 -6.66 3.66 -11.17
N ALA A 16 -5.82 3.53 -10.13
CA ALA A 16 -5.26 2.24 -9.76
C ALA A 16 -6.34 1.19 -9.41
N LYS A 17 -7.46 1.62 -8.81
CA LYS A 17 -8.61 0.74 -8.54
C LYS A 17 -9.26 0.27 -9.84
N ASP A 18 -9.41 1.17 -10.81
CA ASP A 18 -9.97 0.82 -12.12
C ASP A 18 -9.06 -0.16 -12.87
N ASP A 19 -7.73 0.02 -12.76
CA ASP A 19 -6.75 -0.89 -13.36
C ASP A 19 -6.82 -2.30 -12.75
N LEU A 20 -6.92 -2.42 -11.42
CA LEU A 20 -7.08 -3.72 -10.76
C LEU A 20 -8.37 -4.42 -11.18
N ASN A 21 -9.48 -3.69 -11.26
CA ASN A 21 -10.76 -4.25 -11.70
C ASN A 21 -10.69 -4.68 -13.17
N LEU A 22 -10.13 -3.85 -14.04
CA LEU A 22 -9.89 -4.19 -15.44
C LEU A 22 -9.10 -5.49 -15.58
N LEU A 23 -7.98 -5.62 -14.87
CA LEU A 23 -7.13 -6.81 -14.95
C LEU A 23 -7.83 -8.08 -14.42
N LYS A 24 -8.68 -7.97 -13.40
CA LYS A 24 -9.52 -9.08 -12.91
C LYS A 24 -10.54 -9.53 -13.96
N GLU A 25 -11.22 -8.59 -14.61
CA GLU A 25 -12.17 -8.89 -15.69
C GLU A 25 -11.48 -9.54 -16.90
N VAL A 26 -10.31 -9.03 -17.30
CA VAL A 26 -9.53 -9.61 -18.41
C VAL A 26 -9.13 -11.06 -18.12
N LEU A 27 -8.76 -11.36 -16.87
CA LEU A 27 -8.44 -12.72 -16.44
C LEU A 27 -9.67 -13.62 -16.44
N ALA A 28 -10.78 -13.15 -15.85
CA ALA A 28 -12.02 -13.92 -15.74
C ALA A 28 -12.56 -14.31 -17.11
N GLU A 29 -12.62 -13.33 -18.03
CA GLU A 29 -13.13 -13.57 -19.37
C GLU A 29 -12.09 -14.32 -20.24
N ASN A 30 -10.80 -14.21 -19.93
CA ASN A 30 -9.69 -14.78 -20.71
C ASN A 30 -9.56 -14.18 -22.11
N SER A 31 -9.57 -12.84 -22.15
CA SER A 31 -9.69 -12.07 -23.41
C SER A 31 -8.48 -12.18 -24.34
N TYR A 32 -7.37 -12.79 -23.92
CA TYR A 32 -6.24 -13.06 -24.80
C TYR A 32 -6.44 -14.30 -25.68
N LYS A 33 -7.41 -15.16 -25.39
CA LYS A 33 -7.73 -16.33 -26.21
C LYS A 33 -8.70 -16.03 -27.36
N ASP A 34 -9.53 -15.01 -27.21
CA ASP A 34 -10.57 -14.66 -28.18
C ASP A 34 -10.75 -13.13 -28.19
N GLU A 35 -10.72 -12.53 -29.38
CA GLU A 35 -10.80 -11.09 -29.56
C GLU A 35 -12.19 -10.53 -29.26
N THR A 36 -13.25 -11.32 -29.40
CA THR A 36 -14.63 -10.90 -29.14
C THR A 36 -14.89 -10.62 -27.65
N LYS A 37 -14.10 -11.26 -26.78
CA LYS A 37 -14.19 -11.14 -25.33
C LYS A 37 -13.81 -9.77 -24.77
N TRP A 38 -13.03 -8.98 -25.52
CA TRP A 38 -12.68 -7.62 -25.11
C TRP A 38 -13.90 -6.70 -25.03
N GLU A 39 -14.97 -7.00 -25.78
CA GLU A 39 -16.23 -6.26 -25.70
C GLU A 39 -16.96 -6.54 -24.39
N ALA A 40 -17.00 -7.81 -23.96
CA ALA A 40 -17.56 -8.19 -22.67
C ALA A 40 -16.79 -7.54 -21.52
N VAL A 41 -15.45 -7.56 -21.56
CA VAL A 41 -14.61 -6.85 -20.57
C VAL A 41 -14.91 -5.36 -20.53
N ALA A 42 -15.03 -4.71 -21.69
CA ALA A 42 -15.31 -3.27 -21.74
C ALA A 42 -16.68 -2.95 -21.12
N GLN A 43 -17.69 -3.78 -21.37
CA GLN A 43 -19.01 -3.63 -20.80
C GLN A 43 -18.99 -3.80 -19.28
N ASN A 44 -18.35 -4.84 -18.76
CA ASN A 44 -18.22 -5.07 -17.32
C ASN A 44 -17.47 -3.93 -16.61
N VAL A 45 -16.37 -3.46 -17.21
CA VAL A 45 -15.59 -2.33 -16.65
C VAL A 45 -16.43 -1.05 -16.66
N LYS A 46 -17.24 -0.82 -17.70
CA LYS A 46 -18.12 0.35 -17.79
C LYS A 46 -19.19 0.35 -16.71
N GLU A 47 -19.76 -0.80 -16.38
CA GLU A 47 -20.77 -0.95 -15.32
C GLU A 47 -20.19 -0.75 -13.91
N ASN A 48 -18.92 -1.08 -13.71
CA ASN A 48 -18.24 -0.99 -12.41
C ASN A 48 -17.51 0.35 -12.17
N VAL A 49 -17.52 1.26 -13.14
CA VAL A 49 -16.89 2.58 -13.01
C VAL A 49 -18.00 3.61 -12.88
N ASP A 50 -18.09 4.26 -11.71
CA ASP A 50 -19.09 5.31 -11.37
C ASP A 50 -19.02 6.57 -12.26
N LYS A 51 -18.23 6.55 -13.32
CA LYS A 51 -17.95 7.71 -14.18
C LYS A 51 -18.53 7.45 -15.58
N VAL A 52 -19.28 8.43 -16.08
CA VAL A 52 -19.88 8.47 -17.42
C VAL A 52 -18.78 8.56 -18.48
N PHE A 53 -18.14 7.44 -18.80
CA PHE A 53 -16.99 7.41 -19.71
C PHE A 53 -17.21 6.50 -20.92
N ASN A 54 -16.53 6.86 -22.02
CA ASN A 54 -16.46 6.07 -23.24
C ASN A 54 -15.40 4.98 -23.08
N VAL A 55 -15.71 3.95 -22.30
CA VAL A 55 -14.93 2.72 -22.18
C VAL A 55 -15.25 1.84 -23.38
N THR A 56 -14.25 1.58 -24.22
CA THR A 56 -14.38 0.72 -25.42
C THR A 56 -13.44 -0.48 -25.31
N SER A 57 -13.77 -1.58 -25.99
CA SER A 57 -12.93 -2.79 -26.10
C SER A 57 -11.49 -2.47 -26.47
N ARG A 58 -11.30 -1.59 -27.46
CA ARG A 58 -9.96 -1.09 -27.83
C ARG A 58 -9.23 -0.45 -26.65
N ARG A 59 -9.89 0.42 -25.90
CA ARG A 59 -9.26 1.20 -24.84
C ARG A 59 -8.90 0.33 -23.62
N VAL A 60 -9.76 -0.63 -23.26
CA VAL A 60 -9.44 -1.58 -22.18
C VAL A 60 -8.28 -2.51 -22.57
N ARG A 61 -8.20 -2.92 -23.84
CA ARG A 61 -7.07 -3.70 -24.36
C ARG A 61 -5.76 -2.91 -24.35
N GLU A 62 -5.78 -1.70 -24.89
CA GLU A 62 -4.62 -0.80 -24.88
C GLU A 62 -4.16 -0.51 -23.44
N ARG A 63 -5.10 -0.23 -22.52
CA ARG A 63 -4.77 0.01 -21.11
C ARG A 63 -4.14 -1.22 -20.47
N THR A 64 -4.69 -2.41 -20.69
CA THR A 64 -4.15 -3.67 -20.18
C THR A 64 -2.73 -3.90 -20.70
N GLN A 65 -2.48 -3.68 -21.99
CA GLN A 65 -1.14 -3.81 -22.57
C GLN A 65 -0.14 -2.83 -21.93
N LEU A 66 -0.54 -1.59 -21.70
CA LEU A 66 0.31 -0.59 -21.04
C LEU A 66 0.66 -1.01 -19.60
N LEU A 67 -0.31 -1.51 -18.84
CA LEU A 67 -0.08 -2.00 -17.47
C LEU A 67 0.93 -3.15 -17.45
N LEU A 68 0.78 -4.11 -18.36
CA LEU A 68 1.71 -5.23 -18.48
C LEU A 68 3.11 -4.80 -18.89
N GLN A 69 3.22 -3.85 -19.83
CA GLN A 69 4.52 -3.29 -20.23
C GLN A 69 5.21 -2.56 -19.08
N GLN A 70 4.46 -1.75 -18.32
CA GLN A 70 4.96 -1.05 -17.14
C GLN A 70 5.47 -2.05 -16.10
N PHE A 71 4.67 -3.07 -15.78
CA PHE A 71 5.06 -4.11 -14.85
C PHE A 71 6.33 -4.85 -15.28
N GLN A 72 6.42 -5.26 -16.54
CA GLN A 72 7.60 -5.94 -17.06
C GLN A 72 8.85 -5.05 -17.01
N LYS A 73 8.69 -3.75 -17.27
CA LYS A 73 9.77 -2.76 -17.19
C LYS A 73 10.24 -2.58 -15.74
N GLU A 74 9.32 -2.40 -14.80
CA GLU A 74 9.63 -2.29 -13.37
C GLU A 74 10.39 -3.52 -12.87
N LYS A 75 9.92 -4.72 -13.24
CA LYS A 75 10.59 -5.98 -12.91
C LYS A 75 12.00 -6.08 -13.50
N TYR A 76 12.19 -5.61 -14.74
CA TYR A 76 13.52 -5.55 -15.35
C TYR A 76 14.45 -4.60 -14.60
N GLU A 77 13.97 -3.41 -14.25
CA GLU A 77 14.75 -2.40 -13.52
C GLU A 77 15.14 -2.90 -12.12
N ALA A 78 14.23 -3.56 -11.41
CA ALA A 78 14.50 -4.19 -10.12
C ALA A 78 15.61 -5.26 -10.24
N LEU A 79 15.47 -6.21 -11.15
CA LEU A 79 16.48 -7.26 -11.38
C LEU A 79 17.86 -6.69 -11.77
N LYS A 80 17.87 -5.62 -12.58
CA LYS A 80 19.11 -4.95 -12.95
C LYS A 80 19.76 -4.28 -11.75
N SER A 81 18.99 -3.66 -10.86
CA SER A 81 19.52 -3.03 -9.64
C SER A 81 20.14 -4.04 -8.67
N GLU A 82 19.66 -5.29 -8.68
CA GLU A 82 20.18 -6.41 -7.89
C GLU A 82 21.44 -7.06 -8.51
N GLY A 83 21.98 -6.50 -9.61
CA GLY A 83 23.21 -6.99 -10.24
C GLY A 83 23.03 -8.18 -11.18
N ALA A 84 21.80 -8.53 -11.55
CA ALA A 84 21.54 -9.64 -12.45
C ALA A 84 21.83 -9.26 -13.93
N THR A 85 22.52 -10.14 -14.66
CA THR A 85 22.78 -10.01 -16.11
C THR A 85 21.57 -10.47 -16.93
N VAL A 86 20.43 -9.80 -16.74
CA VAL A 86 19.19 -10.15 -17.45
C VAL A 86 19.07 -9.35 -18.75
N THR A 87 18.79 -10.02 -19.87
CA THR A 87 18.49 -9.36 -21.14
C THR A 87 16.99 -9.04 -21.24
N PRO A 88 16.59 -7.87 -21.80
CA PRO A 88 15.18 -7.46 -21.92
C PRO A 88 14.27 -8.50 -22.60
N SER A 89 14.83 -9.29 -23.52
CA SER A 89 14.13 -10.32 -24.30
C SER A 89 13.70 -11.55 -23.49
N LYS A 90 14.26 -11.79 -22.29
CA LYS A 90 13.88 -12.92 -21.43
C LYS A 90 12.66 -12.58 -20.55
N ILE A 91 12.54 -11.33 -20.10
CA ILE A 91 11.44 -10.87 -19.22
C ILE A 91 10.13 -10.68 -20.01
N THR A 92 10.25 -10.26 -21.27
CA THR A 92 9.11 -10.03 -22.19
C THR A 92 8.42 -11.31 -22.69
N LYS A 93 8.85 -12.50 -22.25
CA LYS A 93 8.26 -13.78 -22.70
C LYS A 93 6.94 -14.12 -22.03
N ILE A 94 6.63 -13.53 -20.87
CA ILE A 94 5.35 -13.76 -20.19
C ILE A 94 4.27 -12.97 -20.93
N LYS A 95 3.36 -13.67 -21.61
CA LYS A 95 2.32 -13.06 -22.47
C LYS A 95 0.93 -13.29 -21.90
N GLY A 96 0.04 -12.31 -22.11
CA GLY A 96 -1.37 -12.42 -21.79
C GLY A 96 -1.64 -12.64 -20.30
N ASN A 97 -2.58 -13.54 -19.99
CA ASN A 97 -3.09 -13.77 -18.65
C ASN A 97 -2.01 -14.18 -17.63
N GLU A 98 -0.97 -14.91 -18.03
CA GLU A 98 0.11 -15.29 -17.11
C GLU A 98 0.83 -14.05 -16.53
N SER A 99 1.02 -13.02 -17.37
CA SER A 99 1.63 -11.77 -16.93
C SER A 99 0.70 -11.00 -15.99
N ILE A 100 -0.62 -11.09 -16.21
CA ILE A 100 -1.60 -10.46 -15.34
C ILE A 100 -1.67 -11.20 -13.99
N MET A 101 -1.65 -12.52 -13.99
CA MET A 101 -1.60 -13.32 -12.76
C MET A 101 -0.36 -12.99 -11.92
N SER A 102 0.81 -12.87 -12.57
CA SER A 102 2.04 -12.45 -11.88
C SER A 102 1.88 -11.06 -11.27
N TYR A 103 1.35 -10.09 -12.02
CA TYR A 103 1.13 -8.73 -11.53
C TYR A 103 0.18 -8.69 -10.33
N LEU A 104 -0.99 -9.32 -10.44
CA LEU A 104 -1.99 -9.31 -9.38
C LEU A 104 -1.53 -10.06 -8.13
N LYS A 105 -0.77 -11.14 -8.29
CA LYS A 105 -0.18 -11.87 -7.17
C LYS A 105 0.80 -10.98 -6.41
N GLU A 106 1.72 -10.32 -7.13
CA GLU A 106 2.70 -9.42 -6.51
C GLU A 106 2.03 -8.26 -5.78
N LYS A 107 0.99 -7.64 -6.38
CA LYS A 107 0.20 -6.60 -5.70
C LYS A 107 -0.47 -7.12 -4.42
N CYS A 108 -1.05 -8.32 -4.46
CA CYS A 108 -1.68 -8.94 -3.29
C CYS A 108 -0.67 -9.24 -2.17
N ASP A 109 0.53 -9.72 -2.52
CA ASP A 109 1.57 -10.02 -1.54
C ASP A 109 2.11 -8.73 -0.89
N VAL A 110 2.35 -7.67 -1.67
CA VAL A 110 2.74 -6.34 -1.15
C VAL A 110 1.67 -5.76 -0.22
N GLU A 111 0.38 -5.87 -0.58
CA GLU A 111 -0.71 -5.39 0.29
C GLU A 111 -0.76 -6.13 1.63
N LYS A 112 -0.51 -7.45 1.64
CA LYS A 112 -0.41 -8.22 2.89
C LYS A 112 0.78 -7.81 3.73
N ASP A 113 1.93 -7.60 3.11
CA ASP A 113 3.15 -7.21 3.80
C ASP A 113 3.01 -5.84 4.45
N ILE A 114 2.42 -4.86 3.75
CA ILE A 114 2.08 -3.55 4.31
C ILE A 114 1.17 -3.70 5.53
N LYS A 115 0.08 -4.47 5.39
CA LYS A 115 -0.87 -4.68 6.49
C LYS A 115 -0.24 -5.38 7.69
N MET A 116 0.65 -6.34 7.45
CA MET A 116 1.39 -7.03 8.51
C MET A 116 2.37 -6.08 9.21
N ALA A 117 3.07 -5.23 8.46
CA ALA A 117 3.95 -4.20 9.00
C ALA A 117 3.20 -3.19 9.86
N GLU A 118 2.03 -2.72 9.41
CA GLU A 118 1.15 -1.82 10.18
C GLU A 118 0.72 -2.44 11.52
N VAL A 119 0.32 -3.71 11.51
CA VAL A 119 -0.06 -4.44 12.74
C VAL A 119 1.12 -4.58 13.68
N ASN A 120 2.32 -4.88 13.17
CA ASN A 120 3.51 -5.01 13.99
C ASN A 120 3.93 -3.67 14.58
N LEU A 121 3.91 -2.61 13.78
CA LEU A 121 4.18 -1.25 14.26
C LEU A 121 3.25 -0.88 15.41
N ARG A 122 1.94 -1.16 15.25
CA ARG A 122 0.95 -0.87 16.29
C ARG A 122 1.18 -1.65 17.58
N LYS A 123 1.68 -2.88 17.50
CA LYS A 123 2.06 -3.67 18.68
C LYS A 123 3.24 -3.06 19.42
N GLU A 124 4.27 -2.62 18.68
CA GLU A 124 5.45 -1.99 19.27
C GLU A 124 5.11 -0.64 19.93
N GLU A 125 4.26 0.17 19.31
CA GLU A 125 3.75 1.41 19.91
C GLU A 125 3.09 1.15 21.28
N LEU A 126 2.22 0.15 21.35
CA LEU A 126 1.54 -0.23 22.60
C LEU A 126 2.52 -0.76 23.66
N LYS A 127 3.58 -1.44 23.24
CA LYS A 127 4.61 -1.94 24.14
C LYS A 127 5.42 -0.79 24.74
N LEU A 128 5.90 0.13 23.90
CA LEU A 128 6.62 1.33 24.34
C LEU A 128 5.77 2.18 25.27
N GLU A 129 4.47 2.30 25.00
CA GLU A 129 3.57 3.05 25.87
C GLU A 129 3.42 2.40 27.26
N ARG A 130 3.32 1.06 27.33
CA ARG A 130 3.33 0.33 28.62
C ARG A 130 4.63 0.53 29.37
N GLU A 131 5.77 0.36 28.72
CA GLU A 131 7.09 0.57 29.31
C GLU A 131 7.24 2.01 29.85
N ARG A 132 6.76 3.00 29.09
CA ARG A 132 6.73 4.40 29.52
C ARG A 132 5.92 4.58 30.81
N PHE A 133 4.73 3.98 30.89
CA PHE A 133 3.90 4.06 32.10
C PHE A 133 4.56 3.37 33.31
N GLU A 134 5.26 2.26 33.10
CA GLU A 134 6.00 1.56 34.16
C GLU A 134 7.17 2.39 34.68
N MET A 135 7.98 2.96 33.77
CA MET A 135 9.07 3.87 34.15
C MET A 135 8.55 5.09 34.92
N GLU A 136 7.47 5.71 34.47
CA GLU A 136 6.86 6.87 35.13
C GLU A 136 6.34 6.52 36.54
N ARG A 137 5.82 5.30 36.72
CA ARG A 137 5.38 4.80 38.03
C ARG A 137 6.57 4.59 38.96
N GLU A 138 7.66 4.01 38.47
CA GLU A 138 8.84 3.72 39.28
C GLU A 138 9.58 5.01 39.68
N GLU A 139 9.70 5.96 38.76
CA GLU A 139 10.25 7.28 39.04
C GLU A 139 9.46 8.01 40.15
N ARG A 140 8.13 7.95 40.10
CA ARG A 140 7.28 8.52 41.16
C ARG A 140 7.54 7.88 42.52
N LYS A 141 7.66 6.55 42.59
CA LYS A 141 7.96 5.85 43.85
C LYS A 141 9.32 6.26 44.39
N GLN A 142 10.35 6.27 43.54
CA GLN A 142 11.70 6.67 43.94
C GLN A 142 11.72 8.10 44.46
N ASN A 143 11.01 9.02 43.80
CA ASN A 143 10.90 10.41 44.24
C ASN A 143 10.20 10.55 45.60
N ILE A 144 9.16 9.76 45.87
CA ILE A 144 8.50 9.74 47.19
C ILE A 144 9.46 9.22 48.26
N GLU A 145 10.17 8.14 47.98
CA GLU A 145 11.11 7.53 48.92
C GLU A 145 12.29 8.47 49.22
N ASN A 146 12.89 9.07 48.20
CA ASN A 146 13.95 10.07 48.36
C ASN A 146 13.48 11.25 49.21
N LYS A 147 12.24 11.74 49.01
CA LYS A 147 11.67 12.82 49.83
C LYS A 147 11.50 12.42 51.29
N LYS A 148 11.06 11.18 51.57
CA LYS A 148 10.96 10.66 52.95
C LYS A 148 12.33 10.59 53.61
N GLN A 149 13.33 10.07 52.91
CA GLN A 149 14.70 9.98 53.41
C GLN A 149 15.28 11.37 53.72
N GLN A 150 15.07 12.34 52.84
CA GLN A 150 15.48 13.74 53.07
C GLN A 150 14.79 14.35 54.30
N GLN A 151 13.49 14.11 54.49
CA GLN A 151 12.76 14.59 55.67
C GLN A 151 13.27 13.95 56.98
N LEU A 152 13.57 12.65 56.96
CA LEU A 152 14.12 11.95 58.12
C LEU A 152 15.50 12.50 58.50
N LEU A 153 16.38 12.68 57.51
CA LEU A 153 17.71 13.25 57.72
C LEU A 153 17.63 14.67 58.31
N LEU A 154 16.73 15.51 57.78
CA LEU A 154 16.51 16.86 58.30
C LEU A 154 16.01 16.83 59.75
N MET A 155 15.08 15.94 60.08
CA MET A 155 14.58 15.80 61.45
C MET A 155 15.69 15.36 62.41
N GLU A 156 16.59 14.47 61.96
CA GLU A 156 17.73 14.01 62.75
C GLU A 156 18.74 15.14 63.01
N LEU A 157 19.06 15.95 61.99
CA LEU A 157 19.89 17.15 62.12
C LEU A 157 19.30 18.17 63.12
N ILE A 158 17.99 18.38 63.09
CA ILE A 158 17.33 19.30 64.05
C ILE A 158 17.46 18.77 65.48
N LYS A 159 17.37 17.44 65.68
CA LYS A 159 17.52 16.83 67.01
C LYS A 159 18.94 16.93 67.55
N THR A 160 19.96 16.83 66.70
CA THR A 160 21.36 16.97 67.13
C THR A 160 21.68 18.42 67.48
N VAL A 161 21.21 19.40 66.70
CA VAL A 161 21.41 20.83 67.00
C VAL A 161 20.70 21.25 68.30
N LYS A 162 19.51 20.70 68.60
CA LYS A 162 18.77 21.02 69.86
C LYS A 162 19.36 20.38 71.12
N LYS A 163 20.25 19.40 71.00
CA LYS A 163 20.91 18.72 72.14
C LYS A 163 22.26 19.33 72.50
N SER A 164 22.81 20.19 71.65
CA SER A 164 24.01 21.01 71.88
C SER A 164 23.63 22.37 72.43
#